data_AF-A0A7L1T6P1-F1
#
_entry.id   AF-A0A7L1T6P1-F1
#
_cell.length_a   1.000
_cell.length_b   1.000
_cell.length_c   1.000
_cell.angle_alpha   90.00
_cell.angle_beta   90.00
_cell.angle_gamma   90.00
#
_symmetry.space_group_name_H-M   'P 1'
#
loop_
_entity.id
_entity.type
_entity.pdbx_description
1 polymer ?
#
loop_
_entity_poly.entity_id
_entity_poly.type
_entity_poly.pdbx_seq_one_letter_code
_entity_poly.pdbx_strand_id
1 'polypeptide(L)'
;RLGILIVRHLKRLERVILGYLEVCDGPEEEARLGILETLQCTIEHAWPRMPCRLPVLLKALLKLIWDVHTDQGSTPELVKDTLLQGATECLILLDRCSEGQVKVLLEGVYSSCEENRVRECIRKVRENT
;
A
#
# COMPACT_ATOMS: atom_id res chain seq x y z
N ARG A 1 4.52 -10.13 24.32
CA ARG A 1 5.72 -10.84 23.81
C ARG A 1 5.70 -11.08 22.27
N LEU A 2 4.54 -11.05 21.59
CA LEU A 2 4.46 -11.21 20.11
C LEU A 2 5.26 -10.17 19.30
N GLY A 3 5.17 -8.89 19.67
CA GLY A 3 5.76 -7.79 18.89
C GLY A 3 7.30 -7.78 18.80
N ILE A 4 8.03 -8.54 19.63
CA ILE A 4 9.50 -8.65 19.54
C ILE A 4 9.90 -9.75 18.56
N LEU A 5 9.14 -10.84 18.48
CA LEU A 5 9.46 -11.97 17.61
C LEU A 5 9.19 -11.65 16.15
N ILE A 6 8.14 -10.87 15.84
CA ILE A 6 7.81 -10.49 14.46
C ILE A 6 8.99 -9.75 13.80
N VAL A 7 9.74 -8.94 14.56
CA VAL A 7 10.92 -8.18 14.07
C VAL A 7 11.95 -9.07 13.38
N ARG A 8 12.16 -10.30 13.88
CA ARG A 8 13.12 -11.26 13.31
C ARG A 8 12.74 -11.68 11.89
N HIS A 9 11.44 -11.63 11.58
CA HIS A 9 10.89 -12.07 10.31
C HIS A 9 10.47 -10.90 9.41
N LEU A 10 10.27 -9.68 9.94
CA LEU A 10 9.79 -8.52 9.17
C LEU A 10 10.66 -8.22 7.94
N LYS A 11 11.99 -8.34 8.00
CA LYS A 11 12.84 -8.13 6.80
C LYS A 11 12.63 -9.20 5.72
N ARG A 12 12.29 -10.43 6.11
CA ARG A 12 11.96 -11.50 5.15
C ARG A 12 10.55 -11.31 4.61
N LEU A 13 9.60 -11.00 5.49
CA LEU A 13 8.21 -10.76 5.14
C LEU A 13 8.05 -9.54 4.22
N GLU A 14 8.75 -8.43 4.49
CA GLU A 14 8.76 -7.24 3.62
C GLU A 14 9.14 -7.61 2.19
N ARG A 15 10.18 -8.44 1.99
CA ARG A 15 10.56 -8.88 0.64
C ARG A 15 9.49 -9.72 -0.04
N VAL A 16 8.77 -10.55 0.71
CA VAL A 16 7.64 -11.31 0.17
C VAL A 16 6.52 -10.35 -0.20
N ILE A 17 6.16 -9.43 0.69
CA ILE A 17 5.12 -8.42 0.44
C ILE A 17 5.42 -7.64 -0.84
N LEU A 18 6.63 -7.11 -0.96
CA LEU A 18 7.04 -6.35 -2.14
C LEU A 18 6.97 -7.20 -3.42
N GLY A 19 7.44 -8.44 -3.39
CA GLY A 19 7.43 -9.31 -4.56
C GLY A 19 6.02 -9.65 -5.05
N TYR A 20 5.07 -9.86 -4.14
CA TYR A 20 3.69 -10.12 -4.50
C TYR A 20 2.97 -8.87 -5.00
N LEU A 21 3.26 -7.68 -4.45
CA LEU A 21 2.64 -6.42 -4.93
C LEU A 21 3.05 -6.07 -6.37
N GLU A 22 4.23 -6.49 -6.81
CA GLU A 22 4.78 -6.14 -8.13
C GLU A 22 4.27 -7.01 -9.29
N VAL A 23 3.63 -8.15 -9.02
CA VAL A 23 3.29 -9.15 -10.05
C VAL A 23 1.79 -9.42 -10.08
N CYS A 24 1.17 -9.18 -11.25
CA CYS A 24 -0.18 -9.65 -11.57
C CYS A 24 -0.20 -11.18 -11.70
N ASP A 25 -1.08 -11.84 -10.96
CA ASP A 25 -1.28 -13.29 -11.02
C ASP A 25 -2.49 -13.71 -11.88
N GLY A 26 -3.19 -12.75 -12.47
CA GLY A 26 -4.33 -12.98 -13.36
C GLY A 26 -5.42 -11.92 -13.18
N PRO A 27 -6.55 -12.04 -13.90
CA PRO A 27 -7.64 -11.05 -13.84
C PRO A 27 -8.27 -10.92 -12.45
N GLU A 28 -8.21 -11.95 -11.61
CA GLU A 28 -8.79 -11.91 -10.26
C GLU A 28 -7.86 -11.30 -9.21
N GLU A 29 -6.56 -11.15 -9.51
CA GLU A 29 -5.56 -10.49 -8.66
C GLU A 29 -5.49 -11.03 -7.22
N GLU A 30 -5.82 -12.31 -7.02
CA GLU A 30 -6.00 -12.93 -5.70
C GLU A 30 -4.73 -12.79 -4.84
N ALA A 31 -3.56 -12.97 -5.43
CA ALA A 31 -2.30 -12.87 -4.72
C ALA A 31 -1.99 -11.43 -4.29
N ARG A 32 -2.32 -10.43 -5.12
CA ARG A 32 -2.14 -9.01 -4.77
C ARG A 32 -3.14 -8.54 -3.72
N LEU A 33 -4.38 -9.02 -3.78
CA LEU A 33 -5.38 -8.76 -2.75
C LEU A 33 -4.97 -9.39 -1.41
N GLY A 34 -4.62 -10.67 -1.41
CA GLY A 34 -4.20 -11.38 -0.18
C GLY A 34 -2.93 -10.79 0.45
N ILE A 35 -1.98 -10.31 -0.35
CA ILE A 35 -0.79 -9.67 0.20
C ILE A 35 -1.06 -8.27 0.76
N LEU A 36 -2.01 -7.52 0.20
CA LEU A 36 -2.46 -6.24 0.76
C LEU A 36 -3.08 -6.45 2.14
N GLU A 37 -3.97 -7.43 2.29
CA GLU A 37 -4.54 -7.81 3.61
C GLU A 37 -3.44 -8.21 4.60
N THR A 38 -2.48 -9.01 4.14
CA THR A 38 -1.31 -9.40 4.94
C THR A 38 -0.49 -8.17 5.36
N LEU A 39 -0.29 -7.20 4.47
CA LEU A 39 0.42 -5.96 4.77
C LEU A 39 -0.34 -5.11 5.79
N GLN A 40 -1.66 -4.95 5.66
CA GLN A 40 -2.49 -4.23 6.65
C GLN A 40 -2.33 -4.85 8.04
N CYS A 41 -2.54 -6.16 8.15
CA CYS A 41 -2.37 -6.90 9.41
C CYS A 41 -0.93 -6.77 9.96
N THR A 42 0.09 -6.80 9.08
CA THR A 42 1.49 -6.61 9.48
C THR A 42 1.72 -5.21 10.03
N ILE A 43 1.19 -4.17 9.39
CA ILE A 43 1.32 -2.78 9.85
C ILE A 43 0.71 -2.63 11.24
N GLU A 44 -0.51 -3.13 11.46
CA GLU A 44 -1.20 -3.02 12.75
C GLU A 44 -0.46 -3.74 13.88
N HIS A 45 0.04 -4.95 13.63
CA HIS A 45 0.68 -5.77 14.67
C HIS A 45 2.15 -5.42 14.90
N ALA A 46 2.80 -4.79 13.91
CA ALA A 46 4.20 -4.37 13.97
C ALA A 46 4.38 -2.84 13.91
N TRP A 47 3.32 -2.07 14.18
CA TRP A 47 3.26 -0.61 14.01
C TRP A 47 4.49 0.15 14.53
N PRO A 48 5.10 -0.16 15.70
CA PRO A 48 6.26 0.58 16.20
C PRO A 48 7.52 0.41 15.33
N ARG A 49 7.49 -0.52 14.37
CA ARG A 49 8.60 -0.89 13.49
C ARG A 49 8.33 -0.56 12.03
N MET A 50 7.19 0.03 11.71
CA MET A 50 6.83 0.44 10.36
C MET A 50 7.47 1.75 9.88
N PRO A 51 7.77 2.75 10.74
CA PRO A 51 8.40 4.01 10.27
C PRO A 51 9.70 3.81 9.50
N CYS A 52 10.57 2.88 9.92
CA CYS A 52 11.83 2.62 9.21
C CYS A 52 11.64 1.90 7.84
N ARG A 53 10.41 1.45 7.55
CA ARG A 53 10.01 0.78 6.30
C ARG A 53 9.17 1.68 5.41
N LEU A 54 8.83 2.88 5.89
CA LEU A 54 8.00 3.84 5.16
C LEU A 54 8.51 4.08 3.73
N PRO A 55 9.80 4.38 3.46
CA PRO A 55 10.22 4.71 2.10
C PRO A 55 10.03 3.57 1.10
N VAL A 56 10.26 2.33 1.52
CA VAL A 56 10.15 1.17 0.61
C VAL A 56 8.69 0.80 0.37
N LEU A 57 7.86 0.82 1.42
CA LEU A 57 6.45 0.47 1.32
C LEU A 57 5.63 1.56 0.61
N LEU A 58 5.89 2.83 0.90
CA LEU A 58 5.24 3.96 0.22
C LEU A 58 5.48 3.88 -1.30
N LYS A 59 6.74 3.67 -1.70
CA LYS A 59 7.10 3.53 -3.11
C LYS A 59 6.39 2.35 -3.77
N ALA A 60 6.34 1.19 -3.09
CA ALA A 60 5.69 -0.01 -3.63
C ALA A 60 4.17 0.16 -3.78
N LEU A 61 3.51 0.75 -2.80
CA LEU A 61 2.07 1.01 -2.84
C LEU A 61 1.71 2.04 -3.92
N LEU A 62 2.50 3.09 -4.09
CA LEU A 62 2.29 4.06 -5.17
C LEU A 62 2.50 3.46 -6.56
N LYS A 63 3.49 2.58 -6.71
CA LYS A 63 3.66 1.80 -7.95
C LYS A 63 2.45 0.93 -8.22
N LEU A 64 1.98 0.15 -7.24
CA LEU A 64 0.79 -0.68 -7.40
C LEU A 64 -0.41 0.14 -7.85
N ILE A 65 -0.66 1.30 -7.21
CA ILE A 65 -1.77 2.19 -7.58
C ILE A 65 -1.64 2.64 -9.05
N TRP A 66 -0.43 3.01 -9.47
CA TRP A 66 -0.16 3.41 -10.85
C TRP A 66 -0.31 2.26 -11.85
N ASP A 67 0.20 1.07 -11.52
CA ASP A 67 0.13 -0.12 -12.36
C ASP A 67 -1.33 -0.56 -12.55
N VAL A 68 -2.14 -0.52 -11.49
CA VAL A 68 -3.59 -0.82 -11.57
C VAL A 68 -4.36 0.24 -12.36
N HIS A 69 -4.00 1.53 -12.23
CA HIS A 69 -4.60 2.61 -13.00
C HIS A 69 -4.32 2.48 -14.50
N THR A 70 -3.08 2.13 -14.85
CA THR A 70 -2.64 2.02 -16.24
C THR A 70 -2.90 0.65 -16.86
N ASP A 71 -3.42 -0.30 -16.09
CA ASP A 71 -3.71 -1.65 -16.57
C ASP A 71 -4.77 -1.64 -17.68
N GLN A 72 -4.36 -2.07 -18.87
CA GLN A 72 -5.21 -2.31 -20.05
C GLN A 72 -5.56 -3.79 -20.23
N GLY A 73 -5.21 -4.63 -19.25
CA GLY A 73 -5.45 -6.06 -19.25
C GLY A 73 -6.91 -6.44 -19.00
N SER A 74 -7.13 -7.73 -18.74
CA SER A 74 -8.46 -8.32 -18.52
C SER A 74 -8.95 -8.22 -17.08
N THR A 75 -8.22 -7.56 -16.18
CA THR A 75 -8.60 -7.40 -14.78
C THR A 75 -9.92 -6.62 -14.69
N PRO A 76 -10.99 -7.17 -14.10
CA PRO A 76 -12.27 -6.49 -13.97
C PRO A 76 -12.16 -5.19 -13.16
N GLU A 77 -12.98 -4.21 -13.51
CA GLU A 77 -12.94 -2.88 -12.87
C GLU A 77 -13.18 -2.95 -11.35
N LEU A 78 -14.05 -3.86 -10.90
CA LEU A 78 -14.31 -4.12 -9.48
C LEU A 78 -13.06 -4.61 -8.74
N VAL A 79 -12.26 -5.47 -9.38
CA VAL A 79 -11.01 -5.98 -8.82
C VAL A 79 -9.99 -4.85 -8.73
N LYS A 80 -9.89 -4.01 -9.77
CA LYS A 80 -9.04 -2.80 -9.75
C LYS A 80 -9.41 -1.87 -8.60
N ASP A 81 -10.70 -1.56 -8.44
CA ASP A 81 -11.18 -0.72 -7.34
C ASP A 81 -10.86 -1.31 -5.96
N THR A 82 -10.94 -2.63 -5.83
CA THR A 82 -10.61 -3.35 -4.59
C THR A 82 -9.11 -3.26 -4.29
N LEU A 83 -8.24 -3.43 -5.30
CA LEU A 83 -6.79 -3.23 -5.16
C LEU A 83 -6.44 -1.80 -4.75
N LEU A 84 -7.03 -0.80 -5.43
CA LEU A 84 -6.81 0.61 -5.12
C LEU A 84 -7.27 0.94 -3.70
N GLN A 85 -8.41 0.41 -3.26
CA GLN A 85 -8.90 0.59 -1.90
C GLN A 85 -7.96 -0.09 -0.87
N GLY A 86 -7.51 -1.32 -1.13
CA GLY A 86 -6.59 -2.03 -0.24
C GLY A 86 -5.22 -1.34 -0.13
N ALA A 87 -4.70 -0.80 -1.23
CA ALA A 87 -3.47 -0.01 -1.24
C ALA A 87 -3.63 1.33 -0.49
N THR A 88 -4.78 1.98 -0.67
CA THR A 88 -5.13 3.22 0.06
C THR A 88 -5.19 2.98 1.57
N GLU A 89 -5.81 1.88 2.00
CA GLU A 89 -5.88 1.52 3.42
C GLU A 89 -4.49 1.24 4.01
N CYS A 90 -3.62 0.53 3.28
CA CYS A 90 -2.22 0.36 3.67
C CYS A 90 -1.50 1.69 3.88
N LEU A 91 -1.72 2.68 3.00
CA LEU A 91 -1.13 4.01 3.13
C LEU A 91 -1.66 4.77 4.35
N ILE A 92 -2.95 4.68 4.64
CA ILE A 92 -3.57 5.25 5.85
C ILE A 92 -2.96 4.65 7.11
N LEU A 93 -2.85 3.31 7.17
CA LEU A 93 -2.24 2.63 8.31
C LEU A 93 -0.77 3.03 8.49
N LEU A 94 0.00 3.14 7.39
CA LEU A 94 1.38 3.60 7.43
C LEU A 94 1.51 5.05 7.93
N ASP A 95 0.57 5.92 7.55
CA ASP A 95 0.54 7.32 8.01
C ASP A 95 0.38 7.40 9.52
N ARG A 96 -0.58 6.63 10.06
CA ARG A 96 -0.84 6.52 11.51
C ARG A 96 0.39 6.01 12.26
N CYS A 97 1.12 5.05 11.70
CA CYS A 97 2.34 4.52 12.30
C CYS A 97 3.51 5.52 12.27
N SER A 98 3.47 6.48 11.36
CA SER A 98 4.59 7.38 11.04
C SER A 98 4.28 8.85 11.35
N GLU A 99 3.35 9.12 12.26
CA GLU A 99 3.01 10.46 12.74
C GLU A 99 2.68 11.47 11.62
N GLY A 100 1.95 11.04 10.60
CA GLY A 100 1.53 11.93 9.50
C GLY A 100 2.55 12.11 8.37
N GLN A 101 3.70 11.43 8.43
CA GLN A 101 4.74 11.57 7.41
C GLN A 101 4.30 11.15 6.01
N VAL A 102 3.38 10.18 5.87
CA VAL A 102 2.89 9.76 4.55
C VAL A 102 2.15 10.93 3.90
N LYS A 103 1.26 11.62 4.63
CA LYS A 103 0.53 12.79 4.12
C LYS A 103 1.47 13.88 3.61
N VAL A 104 2.53 14.19 4.36
CA VAL A 104 3.53 15.18 3.96
C VAL A 104 4.24 14.78 2.66
N LEU A 105 4.65 13.51 2.55
CA LEU A 105 5.33 13.01 1.35
C LEU A 105 4.41 12.97 0.12
N LEU A 106 3.11 12.74 0.33
CA LEU A 106 2.13 12.70 -0.75
C LEU A 106 1.67 14.07 -1.24
N GLU A 107 1.98 15.17 -0.54
CA GLU A 107 1.55 16.52 -0.94
C GLU A 107 2.09 16.92 -2.32
N GLY A 108 3.38 16.64 -2.57
CA GLY A 108 4.02 16.89 -3.86
C GLY A 108 3.43 16.01 -4.98
N VAL A 109 3.04 14.78 -4.66
CA VAL A 109 2.41 13.88 -5.62
C VAL A 109 0.99 14.35 -5.93
N TYR A 110 0.21 14.72 -4.91
CA TYR A 110 -1.16 15.19 -5.06
C TYR A 110 -1.26 16.45 -5.93
N SER A 111 -0.35 17.40 -5.74
CA SER A 111 -0.32 18.66 -6.49
C SER A 111 0.12 18.51 -7.94
N SER A 112 0.87 17.46 -8.29
CA SER A 112 1.39 17.22 -9.64
C SER A 112 0.67 16.10 -10.40
N CYS A 113 -0.17 15.30 -9.73
CA CYS A 113 -0.87 14.18 -10.35
C CYS A 113 -2.16 14.65 -11.05
N GLU A 114 -2.23 14.43 -12.36
CA GLU A 114 -3.39 14.73 -13.19
C GLU A 114 -4.41 13.58 -13.27
N GLU A 115 -3.99 12.37 -12.90
CA GLU A 115 -4.79 11.16 -13.01
C GLU A 115 -5.82 11.07 -11.88
N ASN A 116 -7.11 11.20 -12.22
CA ASN A 116 -8.20 11.30 -11.25
C ASN A 116 -8.28 10.14 -10.26
N ARG A 117 -8.11 8.89 -10.72
CA ARG A 117 -8.19 7.70 -9.84
C ARG A 117 -7.03 7.64 -8.84
N VAL A 118 -5.82 7.92 -9.31
CA VAL A 118 -4.62 7.99 -8.44
C VAL A 118 -4.77 9.13 -7.43
N ARG A 119 -5.21 10.31 -7.91
CA ARG A 119 -5.43 11.48 -7.07
C ARG A 119 -6.50 11.24 -6.00
N GLU A 120 -7.55 10.49 -6.33
CA GLU A 120 -8.61 10.09 -5.39
C GLU A 120 -8.08 9.20 -4.27
N CYS A 121 -7.22 8.23 -4.59
CA CYS A 121 -6.56 7.40 -3.58
C CYS A 121 -5.72 8.27 -2.62
N ILE A 122 -4.90 9.17 -3.17
CA ILE A 122 -4.07 10.08 -2.37
C ILE A 122 -4.93 11.03 -1.52
N ARG A 123 -6.03 11.55 -2.07
CA ARG A 123 -6.98 12.41 -1.36
C ARG A 123 -7.53 11.72 -0.11
N LYS A 124 -7.97 10.47 -0.24
CA LYS A 124 -8.47 9.66 0.88
C LYS A 124 -7.42 9.50 1.99
N VAL A 125 -6.15 9.28 1.65
CA VAL A 125 -5.06 9.20 2.64
C VAL A 125 -4.90 10.53 3.38
N ARG A 126 -4.95 11.67 2.66
CA ARG A 126 -4.79 13.01 3.24
C ARG A 126 -5.93 13.40 4.18
N GLU A 127 -7.16 13.07 3.82
CA GLU A 127 -8.36 13.42 4.58
C GLU A 127 -8.68 12.46 5.73
N ASN A 128 -8.01 11.31 5.81
CA ASN A 128 -8.23 10.36 6.89
C ASN A 128 -7.72 10.94 8.22
N THR A 129 -8.60 11.08 9.21
CA THR A 129 -8.26 11.58 10.56
C THR A 129 -7.56 10.55 11.42
#